data_AF-E9EFE6-F1
#
_entry.id   AF-E9EFE6-F1
#
_cell.length_a   1.000
_cell.length_b   1.000
_cell.length_c   1.000
_cell.angle_alpha   90.00
_cell.angle_beta   90.00
_cell.angle_gamma   90.00
#
_symmetry.space_group_name_H-M   'P 1'
#
loop_
_entity.id
_entity.type
_entity.pdbx_description
1 polymer ?
#
loop_
_entity_poly.entity_id
_entity_poly.type
_entity_poly.pdbx_seq_one_letter_code
_entity_poly.pdbx_strand_id
1 'polypeptide(L)'
;MAIRALAASKLRVRQLNIFNDRDMQNCSLSCDQLNMFDWTEASVIDSLAPVTTLSISLTDRVFTFNEDEEMDEDFSDDGSGDKADWQPTRRDAEIMTASRQESNFSVLANLIAICPHLDDFELHYQSIMWLNSHLSRNFPRQDILRHLAGLDNPPILRRCRVRGATVRGIDLLNFIRRSRVAEASIEVITLEQGSLRPIVDYCTSESADITKLHIDTVFEKSEEGYTGLVHFLDEGESRRYGGRFEVGTEILNREGDGRTEPVTYYVRRPVAEGNPTIYEWRRLMRQEYG
;
A
#
# COMPACT_ATOMS: atom_id res chain seq x y z
N MET A 1 -4.87 -9.60 21.48
CA MET A 1 -5.71 -9.68 22.70
C MET A 1 -7.06 -8.96 22.55
N ALA A 2 -7.15 -7.81 21.87
CA ALA A 2 -8.39 -7.03 21.74
C ALA A 2 -9.52 -7.70 20.91
N ILE A 3 -9.24 -8.29 19.73
CA ILE A 3 -10.29 -8.93 18.90
C ILE A 3 -10.91 -10.14 19.61
N ARG A 4 -10.10 -10.96 20.31
CA ARG A 4 -10.63 -12.06 21.13
C ARG A 4 -11.47 -11.57 22.32
N ALA A 5 -11.06 -10.46 22.94
CA ALA A 5 -11.85 -9.84 24.01
C ALA A 5 -13.18 -9.27 23.46
N LEU A 6 -13.18 -8.68 22.26
CA LEU A 6 -14.38 -8.23 21.55
C LEU A 6 -15.32 -9.41 21.28
N ALA A 7 -14.80 -10.50 20.71
CA ALA A 7 -15.56 -11.73 20.47
C ALA A 7 -16.15 -12.31 21.76
N ALA A 8 -15.36 -12.39 22.83
CA ALA A 8 -15.82 -12.86 24.14
C ALA A 8 -16.88 -11.93 24.76
N SER A 9 -16.76 -10.62 24.54
CA SER A 9 -17.70 -9.61 25.06
C SER A 9 -19.04 -9.55 24.31
N LYS A 10 -19.13 -10.18 23.13
CA LYS A 10 -20.28 -10.11 22.21
C LYS A 10 -20.68 -8.68 21.83
N LEU A 11 -19.73 -7.75 21.91
CA LEU A 11 -19.95 -6.37 21.51
C LEU A 11 -19.98 -6.30 19.99
N ARG A 12 -21.03 -5.67 19.46
CA ARG A 12 -21.16 -5.40 18.04
C ARG A 12 -20.31 -4.18 17.69
N VAL A 13 -19.29 -4.38 16.88
CA VAL A 13 -18.40 -3.31 16.42
C VAL A 13 -18.93 -2.80 15.08
N ARG A 14 -19.10 -1.47 14.96
CA ARG A 14 -19.43 -0.83 13.67
C ARG A 14 -18.22 -0.21 12.99
N GLN A 15 -17.28 0.28 13.78
CA GLN A 15 -16.07 0.92 13.31
C GLN A 15 -14.88 0.24 13.97
N LEU A 16 -13.98 -0.29 13.15
CA LEU A 16 -12.78 -0.97 13.59
C LEU A 16 -11.58 -0.19 13.07
N ASN A 17 -10.86 0.46 13.99
CA ASN A 17 -9.56 1.07 13.72
C ASN A 17 -8.45 0.19 14.32
N ILE A 18 -7.50 -0.21 13.49
CA ILE A 18 -6.30 -0.95 13.88
C ILE A 18 -5.09 -0.09 13.52
N PHE A 19 -4.71 0.77 14.47
CA PHE A 19 -3.52 1.63 14.43
C PHE A 19 -3.44 2.63 13.27
N ASN A 20 -4.58 3.09 12.76
CA ASN A 20 -4.61 4.01 11.62
C ASN A 20 -5.30 5.35 11.97
N ASP A 21 -5.25 5.75 13.24
CA ASP A 21 -5.65 7.08 13.69
C ASP A 21 -4.51 8.10 13.53
N ARG A 22 -4.86 9.39 13.52
CA ARG A 22 -3.91 10.50 13.37
C ARG A 22 -2.80 10.51 14.42
N ASP A 23 -3.11 10.07 15.64
CA ASP A 23 -2.15 10.02 16.76
C ASP A 23 -1.35 8.70 16.79
N MET A 24 -1.61 7.79 15.84
CA MET A 24 -1.01 6.44 15.76
C MET A 24 -0.12 6.27 14.52
N GLN A 25 0.42 7.36 13.95
CA GLN A 25 1.16 7.36 12.68
C GLN A 25 2.39 6.43 12.60
N ASN A 26 2.90 5.93 13.73
CA ASN A 26 4.02 4.99 13.81
C ASN A 26 3.64 3.63 14.41
N CYS A 27 2.34 3.35 14.53
CA CYS A 27 1.85 2.08 15.00
C CYS A 27 1.30 1.31 13.80
N SER A 28 1.78 0.11 13.59
CA SER A 28 1.30 -0.78 12.54
C SER A 28 1.31 -2.20 13.04
N LEU A 29 0.39 -3.01 12.52
CA LEU A 29 0.34 -4.43 12.81
C LEU A 29 1.16 -5.17 11.76
N SER A 30 2.13 -5.98 12.19
CA SER A 30 2.86 -6.83 11.25
C SER A 30 1.91 -7.81 10.57
N CYS A 31 2.04 -7.99 9.26
CA CYS A 31 1.07 -8.72 8.45
C CYS A 31 0.81 -10.16 8.93
N ASP A 32 1.78 -10.79 9.59
CA ASP A 32 1.66 -12.14 10.14
C ASP A 32 0.86 -12.19 11.46
N GLN A 33 0.74 -11.09 12.20
CA GLN A 33 0.03 -11.04 13.48
C GLN A 33 -1.49 -11.24 13.34
N LEU A 34 -2.05 -10.98 12.15
CA LEU A 34 -3.45 -11.29 11.88
C LEU A 34 -3.73 -12.81 11.89
N ASN A 35 -2.71 -13.66 11.71
CA ASN A 35 -2.85 -15.12 11.78
C ASN A 35 -3.20 -15.64 13.17
N MET A 36 -3.09 -14.80 14.20
CA MET A 36 -3.41 -15.19 15.57
C MET A 36 -4.92 -15.40 15.80
N PHE A 37 -5.76 -15.04 14.84
CA PHE A 37 -7.22 -15.11 14.93
C PHE A 37 -7.76 -16.21 14.02
N ASP A 38 -8.69 -16.98 14.56
CA ASP A 38 -9.51 -17.88 13.77
C ASP A 38 -10.69 -17.08 13.19
N TRP A 39 -10.55 -16.65 11.94
CA TRP A 39 -11.59 -15.88 11.23
C TRP A 39 -12.82 -16.71 10.87
N THR A 40 -12.80 -18.02 11.14
CA THR A 40 -13.96 -18.90 10.97
C THR A 40 -14.75 -19.10 12.27
N GLU A 41 -14.24 -18.58 13.39
CA GLU A 41 -14.91 -18.68 14.68
C GLU A 41 -16.22 -17.85 14.68
N ALA A 42 -17.34 -18.50 14.97
CA ALA A 42 -18.66 -17.87 14.95
C ALA A 42 -18.75 -16.62 15.84
N SER A 43 -18.08 -16.61 17.01
CA SER A 43 -18.08 -15.47 17.92
C SER A 43 -17.39 -14.23 17.32
N VAL A 44 -16.32 -14.45 16.55
CA VAL A 44 -15.58 -13.41 15.83
C VAL A 44 -16.42 -12.87 14.68
N ILE A 45 -17.01 -13.77 13.89
CA ILE A 45 -17.91 -13.42 12.79
C ILE A 45 -19.09 -12.59 13.30
N ASP A 46 -19.78 -13.04 14.36
CA ASP A 46 -20.94 -12.34 14.91
C ASP A 46 -20.61 -10.93 15.41
N SER A 47 -19.39 -10.74 15.93
CA SER A 47 -18.94 -9.46 16.48
C SER A 47 -18.51 -8.47 15.39
N LEU A 48 -17.98 -8.98 14.27
CA LEU A 48 -17.42 -8.19 13.16
C LEU A 48 -18.36 -8.06 11.96
N ALA A 49 -19.38 -8.92 11.83
CA ALA A 49 -20.38 -8.80 10.77
C ALA A 49 -21.04 -7.41 10.68
N PRO A 50 -21.31 -6.70 11.79
CA PRO A 50 -21.88 -5.34 11.77
C PRO A 50 -20.90 -4.23 11.39
N VAL A 51 -19.61 -4.54 11.15
CA VAL A 51 -18.60 -3.54 10.82
C VAL A 51 -18.92 -2.92 9.46
N THR A 52 -19.02 -1.60 9.46
CA THR A 52 -19.19 -0.77 8.26
C THR A 52 -17.89 -0.07 7.89
N THR A 53 -17.06 0.29 8.88
CA THR A 53 -15.80 0.99 8.65
C THR A 53 -14.62 0.18 9.18
N LEU A 54 -13.65 -0.09 8.32
CA LEU A 54 -12.38 -0.73 8.67
C LEU A 54 -11.23 0.19 8.25
N SER A 55 -10.44 0.61 9.22
CA SER A 55 -9.21 1.37 9.00
C SER A 55 -8.05 0.61 9.63
N ILE A 56 -7.06 0.22 8.84
CA ILE A 56 -5.98 -0.67 9.30
C ILE A 56 -4.61 -0.19 8.79
N SER A 57 -3.64 -0.13 9.71
CA SER A 57 -2.24 0.04 9.37
C SER A 57 -1.49 -1.28 9.50
N LEU A 58 -0.89 -1.73 8.40
CA LEU A 58 -0.10 -2.95 8.31
C LEU A 58 1.36 -2.64 8.04
N THR A 59 2.25 -3.57 8.40
CA THR A 59 3.66 -3.51 8.05
C THR A 59 4.16 -4.87 7.57
N ASP A 60 5.38 -4.89 7.01
CA ASP A 60 6.10 -6.13 6.69
C ASP A 60 6.13 -7.08 7.90
N ARG A 61 6.37 -8.36 7.62
CA ARG A 61 6.64 -9.33 8.69
C ARG A 61 7.87 -8.90 9.48
N VAL A 62 7.72 -8.72 10.79
CA VAL A 62 8.81 -8.33 11.70
C VAL A 62 9.58 -9.58 12.11
N PHE A 63 10.90 -9.54 11.98
CA PHE A 63 11.80 -10.60 12.43
C PHE A 63 12.67 -10.08 13.57
N THR A 64 12.96 -10.94 14.55
CA THR A 64 13.93 -10.63 15.61
C THR A 64 15.34 -10.77 15.07
N PHE A 65 16.14 -9.72 15.25
CA PHE A 65 17.59 -9.71 15.02
C PHE A 65 18.30 -9.92 16.35
N ASN A 66 19.39 -10.69 16.34
CA ASN A 66 20.31 -10.72 17.48
C ASN A 66 21.21 -9.48 17.41
N GLU A 67 21.60 -8.93 18.57
CA GLU A 67 22.47 -7.74 18.68
C GLU A 67 23.84 -7.93 17.99
N ASP A 68 24.25 -9.18 17.76
CA ASP A 68 25.52 -9.57 17.15
C ASP A 68 25.47 -9.74 15.61
N GLU A 69 24.30 -9.56 14.98
CA GLU A 69 24.20 -9.59 13.52
C GLU A 69 24.76 -8.26 12.98
N GLU A 70 25.97 -8.30 12.42
CA GLU A 70 26.68 -7.13 11.88
C GLU A 70 25.72 -6.26 11.06
N MET A 71 25.40 -5.10 11.63
CA MET A 71 24.56 -4.11 11.00
C MET A 71 25.40 -3.44 9.91
N ASP A 72 25.10 -3.70 8.64
CA ASP A 72 25.61 -2.88 7.55
C ASP A 72 25.06 -1.45 7.75
N GLU A 73 25.84 -0.60 8.42
CA GLU A 73 25.51 0.79 8.76
C GLU A 73 25.60 1.74 7.54
N ASP A 74 25.78 1.23 6.31
CA ASP A 74 25.85 2.06 5.12
C ASP A 74 24.46 2.36 4.55
N PHE A 75 23.79 3.30 5.21
CA PHE A 75 22.59 3.97 4.70
C PHE A 75 22.90 4.99 3.59
N SER A 76 24.17 5.19 3.22
CA SER A 76 24.53 5.99 2.04
C SER A 76 24.39 5.12 0.79
N ASP A 77 23.43 5.48 -0.04
CA ASP A 77 23.34 5.05 -1.43
C ASP A 77 24.43 5.77 -2.24
N ASP A 78 25.70 5.62 -1.87
CA ASP A 78 26.81 5.84 -2.78
C ASP A 78 27.16 4.49 -3.38
N GLY A 79 26.71 4.29 -4.63
CA GLY A 79 26.83 3.05 -5.38
C GLY A 79 28.25 2.60 -5.73
N SER A 80 29.16 2.55 -4.74
CA SER A 80 30.56 2.15 -4.85
C SER A 80 30.91 0.84 -4.13
N GLY A 81 29.96 0.19 -3.46
CA GLY A 81 30.13 -1.19 -3.00
C GLY A 81 29.81 -2.18 -4.13
N ASP A 82 30.77 -3.00 -4.54
CA ASP A 82 30.61 -4.01 -5.60
C ASP A 82 29.44 -4.98 -5.28
N LYS A 83 28.27 -4.68 -5.87
CA LYS A 83 27.02 -5.47 -5.80
C LYS A 83 27.16 -6.92 -6.31
N ALA A 84 28.30 -7.30 -6.86
CA ALA A 84 28.52 -8.57 -7.55
C ALA A 84 28.85 -9.74 -6.61
N ASP A 85 29.40 -9.46 -5.42
CA ASP A 85 29.90 -10.51 -4.51
C ASP A 85 29.01 -10.76 -3.27
N TRP A 86 27.88 -10.06 -3.14
CA TRP A 86 26.96 -10.31 -2.04
C TRP A 86 26.29 -11.68 -2.20
N GLN A 87 26.51 -12.56 -1.21
CA GLN A 87 25.82 -13.84 -1.12
C GLN A 87 24.81 -13.79 0.03
N PRO A 88 23.54 -14.21 -0.19
CA PRO A 88 22.55 -14.26 0.87
C PRO A 88 23.04 -15.19 1.97
N THR A 89 23.06 -14.69 3.20
CA THR A 89 23.31 -15.53 4.36
C THR A 89 22.19 -16.56 4.49
N ARG A 90 22.44 -17.61 5.28
CA ARG A 90 21.37 -18.55 5.65
C ARG A 90 20.18 -17.82 6.30
N ARG A 91 20.45 -16.78 7.09
CA ARG A 91 19.42 -15.99 7.77
C ARG A 91 18.59 -15.18 6.78
N ASP A 92 19.22 -14.56 5.78
CA ASP A 92 18.52 -13.85 4.70
C ASP A 92 17.57 -14.80 3.95
N ALA A 93 18.03 -16.01 3.65
CA ALA A 93 17.20 -17.03 3.00
C ALA A 93 16.01 -17.47 3.88
N GLU A 94 16.21 -17.63 5.19
CA GLU A 94 15.15 -17.93 6.15
C GLU A 94 14.11 -16.80 6.22
N ILE A 95 14.56 -15.53 6.33
CA ILE A 95 13.72 -14.34 6.32
C ILE A 95 12.91 -14.26 5.03
N MET A 96 13.55 -14.43 3.88
CA MET A 96 12.89 -14.39 2.57
C MET A 96 11.90 -15.53 2.37
N THR A 97 12.18 -16.71 2.91
CA THR A 97 11.25 -17.84 2.87
C THR A 97 10.02 -17.55 3.75
N ALA A 98 10.24 -17.03 4.95
CA ALA A 98 9.18 -16.73 5.91
C ALA A 98 8.33 -15.50 5.49
N SER A 99 8.90 -14.53 4.79
CA SER A 99 8.19 -13.35 4.27
C SER A 99 7.26 -13.71 3.09
N ARG A 100 7.58 -14.77 2.35
CA ARG A 100 6.76 -15.30 1.24
C ARG A 100 5.64 -16.25 1.67
N GLN A 101 5.48 -16.51 2.97
CA GLN A 101 4.41 -17.37 3.45
C GLN A 101 3.03 -16.79 3.12
N GLU A 102 2.14 -17.64 2.61
CA GLU A 102 0.81 -17.25 2.15
C GLU A 102 -0.07 -16.59 3.23
N SER A 103 0.17 -17.00 4.47
CA SER A 103 -0.44 -16.45 5.66
C SER A 103 -0.11 -14.96 5.90
N ASN A 104 0.88 -14.39 5.21
CA ASN A 104 1.19 -12.96 5.31
C ASN A 104 0.24 -12.10 4.44
N PHE A 105 -0.42 -12.69 3.44
CA PHE A 105 -1.19 -11.96 2.42
C PHE A 105 -2.68 -12.31 2.43
N SER A 106 -3.02 -13.54 2.80
CA SER A 106 -4.41 -14.04 2.76
C SER A 106 -5.30 -13.49 3.88
N VAL A 107 -4.71 -13.08 5.01
CA VAL A 107 -5.47 -12.85 6.23
C VAL A 107 -6.27 -11.55 6.21
N LEU A 108 -5.75 -10.52 5.55
CA LEU A 108 -6.51 -9.28 5.34
C LEU A 108 -7.80 -9.56 4.54
N ALA A 109 -7.73 -10.47 3.57
CA ALA A 109 -8.91 -10.91 2.82
C ALA A 109 -9.88 -11.71 3.69
N ASN A 110 -9.38 -12.57 4.58
CA ASN A 110 -10.22 -13.28 5.55
C ASN A 110 -10.97 -12.31 6.47
N LEU A 111 -10.30 -11.25 6.96
CA LEU A 111 -10.93 -10.20 7.77
C LEU A 111 -12.00 -9.45 6.98
N ILE A 112 -11.73 -9.05 5.74
CA ILE A 112 -12.72 -8.35 4.90
C ILE A 112 -13.91 -9.25 4.59
N ALA A 113 -13.69 -10.55 4.34
CA ALA A 113 -14.75 -11.50 4.00
C ALA A 113 -15.80 -11.67 5.12
N ILE A 114 -15.41 -11.49 6.39
CA ILE A 114 -16.33 -11.58 7.53
C ILE A 114 -17.00 -10.24 7.88
N CYS A 115 -16.73 -9.19 7.11
CA CYS A 115 -17.34 -7.86 7.25
C CYS A 115 -18.26 -7.56 6.04
N PRO A 116 -19.40 -8.25 5.88
CA PRO A 116 -20.25 -8.14 4.68
C PRO A 116 -20.92 -6.76 4.51
N HIS A 117 -20.96 -5.95 5.57
CA HIS A 117 -21.55 -4.60 5.57
C HIS A 117 -20.50 -3.49 5.44
N LEU A 118 -19.25 -3.85 5.13
CA LEU A 118 -18.16 -2.88 4.99
C LEU A 118 -18.47 -1.90 3.86
N ASP A 119 -18.55 -0.62 4.20
CA ASP A 119 -18.81 0.50 3.29
C ASP A 119 -17.59 1.41 3.14
N ASP A 120 -16.70 1.43 4.13
CA ASP A 120 -15.52 2.29 4.19
C ASP A 120 -14.29 1.47 4.58
N PHE A 121 -13.31 1.43 3.68
CA PHE A 121 -12.07 0.70 3.87
C PHE A 121 -10.86 1.62 3.70
N GLU A 122 -9.99 1.67 4.71
CA GLU A 122 -8.68 2.31 4.63
C GLU A 122 -7.57 1.30 4.95
N LEU A 123 -6.62 1.16 4.03
CA LEU A 123 -5.36 0.46 4.23
C LEU A 123 -4.21 1.47 4.22
N HIS A 124 -3.49 1.55 5.32
CA HIS A 124 -2.16 2.14 5.39
C HIS A 124 -1.13 1.02 5.46
N TYR A 125 -0.16 0.99 4.54
CA TYR A 125 0.94 0.03 4.59
C TYR A 125 2.25 0.76 4.86
N GLN A 126 2.96 0.31 5.88
CA GLN A 126 4.27 0.81 6.25
C GLN A 126 5.32 -0.23 5.86
N SER A 127 6.26 0.14 4.99
CA SER A 127 7.35 -0.74 4.61
C SER A 127 8.42 -0.73 5.69
N ILE A 128 8.93 -1.89 6.10
CA ILE A 128 10.10 -1.92 7.00
C ILE A 128 11.33 -1.68 6.14
N MET A 129 12.09 -0.65 6.47
CA MET A 129 13.42 -0.46 5.91
C MET A 129 14.37 -1.45 6.57
N TRP A 130 14.63 -2.54 5.87
CA TRP A 130 15.66 -3.50 6.27
C TRP A 130 17.04 -2.88 6.06
N LEU A 131 17.92 -2.99 7.06
CA LEU A 131 19.34 -2.60 6.97
C LEU A 131 19.99 -3.22 5.73
N ASN A 132 19.70 -4.52 5.52
CA ASN A 132 20.06 -5.19 4.29
C ASN A 132 19.17 -4.71 3.12
N SER A 133 19.75 -3.89 2.25
CA SER A 133 19.07 -3.35 1.07
C SER A 133 18.56 -4.44 0.10
N HIS A 134 19.18 -5.63 0.06
CA HIS A 134 18.70 -6.75 -0.75
C HIS A 134 17.41 -7.33 -0.17
N LEU A 135 17.30 -7.49 1.16
CA LEU A 135 16.04 -7.89 1.80
C LEU A 135 14.97 -6.83 1.56
N SER A 136 15.32 -5.55 1.74
CA SER A 136 14.38 -4.44 1.53
C SER A 136 13.82 -4.42 0.12
N ARG A 137 14.65 -4.61 -0.91
CA ARG A 137 14.21 -4.59 -2.32
C ARG A 137 13.40 -5.81 -2.75
N ASN A 138 13.66 -6.98 -2.16
CA ASN A 138 13.06 -8.24 -2.60
C ASN A 138 11.85 -8.68 -1.76
N PHE A 139 11.51 -7.94 -0.72
CA PHE A 139 10.38 -8.26 0.15
C PHE A 139 9.06 -8.29 -0.66
N PRO A 140 8.25 -9.35 -0.56
CA PRO A 140 7.08 -9.60 -1.42
C PRO A 140 5.84 -8.75 -1.07
N ARG A 141 6.00 -7.44 -0.90
CA ARG A 141 4.93 -6.51 -0.47
C ARG A 141 3.77 -6.43 -1.45
N GLN A 142 4.07 -6.60 -2.73
CA GLN A 142 3.13 -6.48 -3.84
C GLN A 142 1.94 -7.45 -3.77
N ASP A 143 2.05 -8.52 -2.97
CA ASP A 143 1.03 -9.54 -2.84
C ASP A 143 -0.06 -9.19 -1.80
N ILE A 144 0.05 -8.07 -1.06
CA ILE A 144 -0.89 -7.72 0.01
C ILE A 144 -2.35 -7.58 -0.46
N LEU A 145 -2.56 -7.11 -1.69
CA LEU A 145 -3.90 -6.99 -2.28
C LEU A 145 -4.33 -8.21 -3.10
N ARG A 146 -3.45 -9.19 -3.31
CA ARG A 146 -3.72 -10.34 -4.20
C ARG A 146 -4.99 -11.09 -3.82
N HIS A 147 -5.17 -11.37 -2.53
CA HIS A 147 -6.33 -12.10 -2.04
C HIS A 147 -7.58 -11.23 -2.01
N LEU A 148 -7.43 -9.93 -1.77
CA LEU A 148 -8.55 -8.97 -1.83
C LEU A 148 -9.10 -8.85 -3.24
N ALA A 149 -8.22 -8.74 -4.23
CA ALA A 149 -8.56 -8.76 -5.64
C ALA A 149 -9.24 -10.07 -6.07
N GLY A 150 -8.97 -11.17 -5.35
CA GLY A 150 -9.47 -12.52 -5.59
C GLY A 150 -10.70 -12.94 -4.79
N LEU A 151 -11.20 -12.12 -3.85
CA LEU A 151 -12.36 -12.48 -3.01
C LEU A 151 -13.57 -12.88 -3.84
N ASP A 152 -14.25 -13.99 -3.53
CA ASP A 152 -15.43 -14.43 -4.31
C ASP A 152 -16.56 -13.40 -4.26
N ASN A 153 -16.83 -12.87 -3.06
CA ASN A 153 -17.87 -11.89 -2.78
C ASN A 153 -17.27 -10.68 -2.03
N PRO A 154 -16.60 -9.76 -2.73
CA PRO A 154 -16.08 -8.56 -2.09
C PRO A 154 -17.22 -7.63 -1.65
N PRO A 155 -17.05 -6.86 -0.56
CA PRO A 155 -18.04 -5.88 -0.13
C PRO A 155 -18.18 -4.74 -1.17
N ILE A 156 -19.34 -4.10 -1.20
CA ILE A 156 -19.57 -2.89 -2.01
C ILE A 156 -19.10 -1.69 -1.19
N LEU A 157 -18.03 -1.04 -1.63
CA LEU A 157 -17.41 0.05 -0.89
C LEU A 157 -17.91 1.41 -1.37
N ARG A 158 -18.44 2.21 -0.44
CA ARG A 158 -18.65 3.63 -0.69
C ARG A 158 -17.30 4.35 -0.76
N ARG A 159 -16.37 4.03 0.14
CA ARG A 159 -15.03 4.62 0.16
C ARG A 159 -13.94 3.56 0.27
N CYS A 160 -12.87 3.75 -0.50
CA CYS A 160 -11.67 2.93 -0.43
C CYS A 160 -10.45 3.84 -0.48
N ARG A 161 -9.60 3.76 0.54
CA ARG A 161 -8.32 4.46 0.59
C ARG A 161 -7.18 3.46 0.75
N VAL A 162 -6.21 3.52 -0.14
CA VAL A 162 -4.99 2.70 -0.07
C VAL A 162 -3.80 3.63 -0.06
N ARG A 163 -2.98 3.55 1.00
CA ARG A 163 -1.81 4.40 1.15
C ARG A 163 -0.55 3.70 1.62
N GLY A 164 0.61 4.12 1.11
CA GLY A 164 1.93 3.56 1.46
C GLY A 164 2.24 2.19 0.86
N ALA A 165 1.31 1.61 0.08
CA ALA A 165 1.39 0.22 -0.35
C ALA A 165 2.21 0.04 -1.64
N THR A 166 3.05 -1.01 -1.65
CA THR A 166 3.60 -1.58 -2.88
C THR A 166 2.65 -2.67 -3.35
N VAL A 167 2.15 -2.59 -4.58
CA VAL A 167 1.08 -3.46 -5.11
C VAL A 167 1.30 -3.79 -6.58
N ARG A 168 0.65 -4.84 -7.07
CA ARG A 168 0.51 -5.07 -8.52
C ARG A 168 -0.67 -4.25 -9.03
N GLY A 169 -0.48 -3.52 -10.13
CA GLY A 169 -1.53 -2.65 -10.69
C GLY A 169 -2.82 -3.41 -11.03
N ILE A 170 -2.69 -4.67 -11.46
CA ILE A 170 -3.85 -5.54 -11.74
C ILE A 170 -4.65 -5.90 -10.49
N ASP A 171 -4.00 -6.11 -9.35
CA ASP A 171 -4.70 -6.44 -8.10
C ASP A 171 -5.46 -5.22 -7.57
N LEU A 172 -4.82 -4.05 -7.59
CA LEU A 172 -5.46 -2.80 -7.19
C LEU A 172 -6.68 -2.50 -8.09
N LEU A 173 -6.53 -2.61 -9.41
CA LEU A 173 -7.63 -2.43 -10.37
C LEU A 173 -8.77 -3.42 -10.09
N ASN A 174 -8.45 -4.70 -9.93
CA ASN A 174 -9.46 -5.74 -9.70
C ASN A 174 -10.17 -5.52 -8.37
N PHE A 175 -9.46 -5.13 -7.31
CA PHE A 175 -10.06 -4.83 -6.03
C PHE A 175 -11.05 -3.65 -6.12
N ILE A 176 -10.63 -2.53 -6.73
CA ILE A 176 -11.49 -1.36 -6.94
C ILE A 176 -12.73 -1.73 -7.76
N ARG A 177 -12.53 -2.41 -8.89
CA ARG A 177 -13.59 -2.78 -9.82
C ARG A 177 -14.61 -3.73 -9.21
N ARG A 178 -14.14 -4.80 -8.56
CA ARG A 178 -15.02 -5.84 -8.02
C ARG A 178 -15.74 -5.37 -6.75
N SER A 179 -15.13 -4.50 -5.97
CA SER A 179 -15.75 -3.89 -4.79
C SER A 179 -16.64 -2.69 -5.13
N ARG A 180 -16.81 -2.37 -6.43
CA ARG A 180 -17.68 -1.30 -6.94
C ARG A 180 -17.48 0.03 -6.18
N VAL A 181 -16.21 0.40 -5.99
CA VAL A 181 -15.83 1.58 -5.20
C VAL A 181 -16.47 2.84 -5.77
N ALA A 182 -17.11 3.66 -4.93
CA ALA A 182 -17.63 4.96 -5.34
C ALA A 182 -16.60 6.10 -5.15
N GLU A 183 -15.91 6.14 -4.02
CA GLU A 183 -14.85 7.11 -3.76
C GLU A 183 -13.51 6.38 -3.56
N ALA A 184 -12.58 6.54 -4.50
CA ALA A 184 -11.26 5.93 -4.45
C ALA A 184 -10.19 6.96 -4.12
N SER A 185 -9.36 6.66 -3.11
CA SER A 185 -8.17 7.43 -2.77
C SER A 185 -6.93 6.55 -2.84
N ILE A 186 -5.98 6.93 -3.68
CA ILE A 186 -4.78 6.16 -3.98
C ILE A 186 -3.59 7.06 -3.70
N GLU A 187 -2.93 6.87 -2.56
CA GLU A 187 -1.96 7.82 -2.04
C GLU A 187 -0.63 7.14 -1.76
N VAL A 188 0.47 7.59 -2.35
CA VAL A 188 1.80 7.06 -2.06
C VAL A 188 1.82 5.54 -2.29
N ILE A 189 1.67 5.15 -3.54
CA ILE A 189 1.72 3.73 -3.91
C ILE A 189 2.86 3.47 -4.88
N THR A 190 3.42 2.27 -4.79
CA THR A 190 4.38 1.76 -5.77
C THR A 190 3.74 0.62 -6.54
N LEU A 191 3.60 0.78 -7.85
CA LEU A 191 3.20 -0.27 -8.77
C LEU A 191 4.44 -1.10 -9.09
N GLU A 192 4.59 -2.22 -8.38
CA GLU A 192 5.69 -3.17 -8.56
C GLU A 192 5.61 -3.87 -9.91
N GLN A 193 4.38 -4.04 -10.42
CA GLN A 193 4.09 -4.60 -11.74
C GLN A 193 2.90 -3.89 -12.37
N GLY A 194 3.03 -3.54 -13.65
CA GLY A 194 2.01 -2.84 -14.43
C GLY A 194 2.16 -1.31 -14.38
N SER A 195 1.19 -0.60 -14.94
CA SER A 195 1.16 0.87 -14.97
C SER A 195 -0.14 1.42 -14.38
N LEU A 196 -0.19 2.72 -14.15
CA LEU A 196 -1.35 3.42 -13.62
C LEU A 196 -2.49 3.53 -14.65
N ARG A 197 -2.16 3.52 -15.95
CA ARG A 197 -3.10 3.75 -17.06
C ARG A 197 -4.38 2.91 -16.96
N PRO A 198 -4.33 1.57 -16.78
CA PRO A 198 -5.55 0.77 -16.67
C PRO A 198 -6.44 1.12 -15.47
N ILE A 199 -5.85 1.61 -14.37
CA ILE A 199 -6.60 2.04 -13.19
C ILE A 199 -7.31 3.36 -13.48
N VAL A 200 -6.60 4.33 -14.04
CA VAL A 200 -7.16 5.63 -14.42
C VAL A 200 -8.26 5.46 -15.47
N ASP A 201 -7.99 4.72 -16.56
CA ASP A 201 -8.93 4.49 -17.65
C ASP A 201 -10.23 3.85 -17.15
N TYR A 202 -10.15 2.94 -16.17
CA TYR A 202 -11.34 2.39 -15.51
C TYR A 202 -12.04 3.44 -14.63
N CYS A 203 -11.31 4.13 -13.75
CA CYS A 203 -11.93 5.04 -12.80
C CYS A 203 -12.59 6.25 -13.48
N THR A 204 -12.14 6.65 -14.68
CA THR A 204 -12.74 7.72 -15.48
C THR A 204 -13.73 7.21 -16.54
N SER A 205 -13.93 5.88 -16.69
CA SER A 205 -14.90 5.34 -17.66
C SER A 205 -16.34 5.52 -17.20
N GLU A 206 -17.29 5.65 -18.11
CA GLU A 206 -18.74 5.70 -17.78
C GLU A 206 -19.26 4.41 -17.12
N SER A 207 -18.52 3.31 -17.26
CA SER A 207 -18.89 2.00 -16.69
C SER A 207 -18.46 1.79 -15.24
N ALA A 208 -17.66 2.69 -14.66
CA ALA A 208 -17.26 2.61 -13.26
C ALA A 208 -18.29 3.28 -12.34
N ASP A 209 -18.50 2.69 -11.15
CA ASP A 209 -19.33 3.28 -10.09
C ASP A 209 -18.63 4.46 -9.36
N ILE A 210 -17.42 4.82 -9.80
CA ILE A 210 -16.58 5.87 -9.22
C ILE A 210 -17.25 7.23 -9.44
N THR A 211 -17.53 7.95 -8.35
CA THR A 211 -17.99 9.33 -8.32
C THR A 211 -16.87 10.30 -7.96
N LYS A 212 -15.87 9.82 -7.21
CA LYS A 212 -14.71 10.60 -6.78
C LYS A 212 -13.44 9.77 -6.86
N LEU A 213 -12.42 10.31 -7.52
CA LEU A 213 -11.09 9.73 -7.59
C LEU A 213 -10.07 10.77 -7.12
N HIS A 214 -9.27 10.37 -6.14
CA HIS A 214 -8.08 11.06 -5.70
C HIS A 214 -6.88 10.16 -5.92
N ILE A 215 -5.89 10.67 -6.64
CA ILE A 215 -4.58 10.04 -6.75
C ILE A 215 -3.56 11.05 -6.27
N ASP A 216 -2.72 10.66 -5.34
CA ASP A 216 -1.58 11.45 -4.91
C ASP A 216 -0.36 10.54 -4.92
N THR A 217 0.64 10.85 -5.72
CA THR A 217 1.95 10.15 -5.69
C THR A 217 1.87 8.67 -6.04
N VAL A 218 2.10 8.37 -7.31
CA VAL A 218 2.25 6.99 -7.79
C VAL A 218 3.64 6.79 -8.36
N PHE A 219 4.25 5.69 -7.95
CA PHE A 219 5.50 5.21 -8.52
C PHE A 219 5.23 4.03 -9.44
N GLU A 220 5.81 4.03 -10.64
CA GLU A 220 5.77 2.90 -11.57
C GLU A 220 7.16 2.27 -11.68
N LYS A 221 7.26 0.98 -11.36
CA LYS A 221 8.49 0.22 -11.57
C LYS A 221 8.58 -0.21 -13.04
N SER A 222 9.69 0.14 -13.68
CA SER A 222 9.95 -0.25 -15.07
C SER A 222 10.54 -1.64 -15.16
N GLU A 223 10.36 -2.27 -16.32
CA GLU A 223 11.04 -3.53 -16.66
C GLU A 223 12.57 -3.37 -16.70
N GLU A 224 13.06 -2.15 -16.93
CA GLU A 224 14.48 -1.79 -16.91
C GLU A 224 15.04 -1.63 -15.48
N GLY A 225 14.23 -1.83 -14.44
CA GLY A 225 14.67 -1.87 -13.04
C GLY A 225 14.73 -0.53 -12.33
N TYR A 226 14.26 0.57 -12.94
CA TYR A 226 14.13 1.86 -12.26
C TYR A 226 12.68 2.08 -11.78
N THR A 227 12.51 2.95 -10.79
CA THR A 227 11.19 3.37 -10.31
C THR A 227 10.96 4.83 -10.68
N GLY A 228 9.96 5.09 -11.54
CA GLY A 228 9.62 6.43 -12.00
C GLY A 228 8.42 7.02 -11.27
N LEU A 229 8.35 8.34 -11.20
CA LEU A 229 7.23 9.08 -10.59
C LEU A 229 6.21 9.49 -11.66
N VAL A 230 4.94 9.24 -11.41
CA VAL A 230 3.83 9.69 -12.27
C VAL A 230 3.59 11.19 -12.11
N HIS A 231 3.43 11.87 -13.24
CA HIS A 231 3.02 13.27 -13.31
C HIS A 231 1.87 13.48 -14.30
N PHE A 232 0.82 14.17 -13.85
CA PHE A 232 -0.35 14.55 -14.63
C PHE A 232 -0.15 15.95 -15.22
N LEU A 233 -0.24 16.07 -16.55
CA LEU A 233 0.17 17.29 -17.27
C LEU A 233 -0.82 18.45 -17.11
N ASP A 234 -2.11 18.15 -17.08
CA ASP A 234 -3.18 19.15 -17.16
C ASP A 234 -3.74 19.55 -15.78
N GLU A 235 -3.14 19.03 -14.70
CA GLU A 235 -3.67 19.10 -13.33
C GLU A 235 -2.99 20.17 -12.45
N GLY A 236 -2.02 20.91 -13.02
CA GLY A 236 -1.28 21.97 -12.33
C GLY A 236 0.21 21.67 -12.15
N GLU A 237 0.84 22.39 -11.23
CA GLU A 237 2.29 22.35 -11.02
C GLU A 237 2.72 21.30 -9.98
N SER A 238 3.89 20.70 -10.21
CA SER A 238 4.52 19.74 -9.28
C SER A 238 4.77 20.37 -7.91
N ARG A 239 4.40 19.66 -6.85
CA ARG A 239 4.79 20.04 -5.48
C ARG A 239 6.28 19.81 -5.19
N ARG A 240 6.96 19.03 -6.04
CA ARG A 240 8.31 18.50 -5.79
C ARG A 240 9.41 19.16 -6.59
N TYR A 241 9.08 19.63 -7.78
CA TYR A 241 10.03 20.23 -8.69
C TYR A 241 9.67 21.70 -8.89
N GLY A 242 10.38 22.59 -8.18
CA GLY A 242 10.31 24.02 -8.42
C GLY A 242 11.18 24.45 -9.62
N GLY A 243 10.62 25.27 -10.51
CA GLY A 243 11.34 26.01 -11.57
C GLY A 243 11.45 25.31 -12.94
N ARG A 244 11.52 26.14 -14.00
CA ARG A 244 11.79 25.95 -15.47
C ARG A 244 11.29 24.71 -16.23
N PHE A 245 10.82 23.66 -15.57
CA PHE A 245 10.24 22.48 -16.18
C PHE A 245 8.76 22.48 -15.85
N GLU A 246 7.91 22.50 -16.87
CA GLU A 246 6.48 22.21 -16.71
C GLU A 246 6.35 20.69 -16.52
N VAL A 247 6.45 20.25 -15.27
CA VAL A 247 6.51 18.82 -14.93
C VAL A 247 5.11 18.22 -14.76
N GLY A 248 4.02 19.00 -14.82
CA GLY A 248 2.72 18.55 -14.31
C GLY A 248 2.76 18.28 -12.81
N THR A 249 1.66 17.80 -12.22
CA THR A 249 1.55 17.53 -10.77
C THR A 249 1.48 16.04 -10.45
N GLU A 250 1.85 15.65 -9.23
CA GLU A 250 1.70 14.27 -8.74
C GLU A 250 0.27 13.94 -8.30
N ILE A 251 -0.63 14.93 -8.35
CA ILE A 251 -2.02 14.82 -7.88
C ILE A 251 -2.99 14.78 -9.06
N LEU A 252 -3.95 13.86 -9.00
CA LEU A 252 -5.12 13.84 -9.85
C LEU A 252 -6.37 13.93 -8.95
N ASN A 253 -7.27 14.86 -9.27
CA ASN A 253 -8.61 14.89 -8.67
C ASN A 253 -9.66 14.81 -9.77
N ARG A 254 -10.63 13.92 -9.60
CA ARG A 254 -11.74 13.73 -10.53
C ARG A 254 -13.03 13.60 -9.74
N GLU A 255 -13.97 14.50 -9.96
CA GLU A 255 -15.27 14.55 -9.31
C GLU A 255 -16.25 15.33 -10.18
N GLY A 256 -17.55 15.03 -10.09
CA GLY A 256 -18.58 15.74 -10.84
C GLY A 256 -18.40 15.65 -12.36
N ASP A 257 -18.65 16.76 -13.06
CA ASP A 257 -18.64 16.82 -14.53
C ASP A 257 -17.25 16.53 -15.13
N GLY A 258 -16.18 16.83 -14.40
CA GLY A 258 -14.80 16.59 -14.82
C GLY A 258 -14.34 15.14 -14.65
N ARG A 259 -15.17 14.25 -14.09
CA ARG A 259 -14.77 12.89 -13.72
C ARG A 259 -14.37 12.02 -14.93
N THR A 260 -15.04 12.22 -16.07
CA THR A 260 -14.79 11.47 -17.32
C THR A 260 -13.68 12.06 -18.19
N GLU A 261 -13.13 13.21 -17.81
CA GLU A 261 -12.18 13.90 -18.66
C GLU A 261 -10.93 13.05 -18.90
N PRO A 262 -10.41 13.00 -20.14
CA PRO A 262 -9.19 12.28 -20.45
C PRO A 262 -8.04 12.73 -19.55
N VAL A 263 -7.26 11.76 -19.07
CA VAL A 263 -6.11 12.04 -18.20
C VAL A 263 -4.82 11.84 -18.99
N THR A 264 -4.05 12.91 -19.14
CA THR A 264 -2.71 12.83 -19.71
C THR A 264 -1.68 12.80 -18.60
N TYR A 265 -0.84 11.76 -18.59
CA TYR A 265 0.24 11.64 -17.62
C TYR A 265 1.48 11.04 -18.28
N TYR A 266 2.63 11.28 -17.67
CA TYR A 266 3.89 10.63 -18.04
C TYR A 266 4.61 10.13 -16.79
N VAL A 267 5.53 9.18 -16.99
CA VAL A 267 6.36 8.63 -15.92
C VAL A 267 7.74 9.26 -16.02
N ARG A 268 8.08 10.09 -15.04
CA ARG A 268 9.39 10.71 -14.96
C ARG A 268 10.38 9.73 -14.35
N ARG A 269 11.42 9.39 -15.12
CA ARG A 269 12.59 8.67 -14.59
C ARG A 269 13.22 9.49 -13.44
N PRO A 270 13.76 8.85 -12.40
CA PRO A 270 14.42 9.58 -11.32
C PRO A 270 15.52 10.46 -11.91
N VAL A 271 15.45 11.77 -11.69
CA VAL A 271 16.49 12.72 -12.12
C VAL A 271 17.36 13.06 -10.91
N ALA A 272 18.65 12.78 -11.05
CA ALA A 272 19.84 13.10 -10.24
C ALA A 272 19.64 13.45 -8.75
N GLU A 273 20.29 12.64 -7.90
CA GLU A 273 20.69 12.98 -6.54
C GLU A 273 21.28 14.39 -6.49
N GLY A 274 20.69 15.27 -5.68
CA GLY A 274 21.17 16.65 -5.50
C GLY A 274 20.09 17.71 -5.33
N ASN A 275 18.80 17.40 -5.54
CA ASN A 275 17.70 18.34 -5.25
C ASN A 275 17.28 18.26 -3.76
N PRO A 276 17.45 19.32 -2.96
CA PRO A 276 17.11 19.32 -1.53
C PRO A 276 15.63 19.06 -1.25
N THR A 277 14.72 19.60 -2.07
CA THR A 277 13.27 19.37 -1.94
C THR A 277 12.92 17.90 -2.11
N ILE A 278 13.57 17.21 -3.05
CA ILE A 278 13.38 15.76 -3.25
C ILE A 278 13.93 14.98 -2.06
N TYR A 279 15.07 15.40 -1.49
CA TYR A 279 15.65 14.76 -0.32
C TYR A 279 14.75 14.89 0.92
N GLU A 280 14.29 16.10 1.24
CA GLU A 280 13.39 16.34 2.37
C GLU A 280 12.07 15.60 2.21
N TRP A 281 11.50 15.61 0.99
CA TRP A 281 10.31 14.85 0.68
C TRP A 281 10.54 13.34 0.90
N ARG A 282 11.61 12.75 0.34
CA ARG A 282 11.98 11.34 0.59
C ARG A 282 12.18 11.06 2.08
N ARG A 283 12.68 12.01 2.86
CA ARG A 283 12.83 11.87 4.32
C ARG A 283 11.47 11.82 5.02
N LEU A 284 10.54 12.71 4.67
CA LEU A 284 9.17 12.71 5.21
C LEU A 284 8.42 11.44 4.84
N MET A 285 8.56 10.97 3.60
CA MET A 285 7.97 9.70 3.17
C MET A 285 8.48 8.52 3.97
N ARG A 286 9.79 8.46 4.22
CA ARG A 286 10.39 7.42 5.07
C ARG A 286 9.88 7.48 6.51
N GLN A 287 9.58 8.69 7.02
CA GLN A 287 9.02 8.83 8.37
C GLN A 287 7.58 8.32 8.45
N GLU A 288 6.75 8.55 7.43
CA GLU A 288 5.34 8.15 7.45
C GLU A 288 5.10 6.71 6.96
N TYR A 289 5.84 6.29 5.93
CA TYR A 289 5.60 5.03 5.20
C TYR A 289 6.74 4.03 5.30
N GLY A 290 7.85 4.41 5.92
CA GLY A 290 9.06 3.59 6.07
C GLY A 290 10.07 3.71 4.95
#